data_AF-A0A7S2F4F7-F1
#
_entry.id   AF-A0A7S2F4F7-F1
#
_cell.length_a   1.000
_cell.length_b   1.000
_cell.length_c   1.000
_cell.angle_alpha   90.00
_cell.angle_beta   90.00
_cell.angle_gamma   90.00
#
_symmetry.space_group_name_H-M   'P 1'
#
loop_
_entity.id
_entity.type
_entity.pdbx_description
1 polymer ?
#
loop_
_entity_poly.entity_id
_entity_poly.type
_entity_poly.pdbx_seq_one_letter_code
_entity_poly.pdbx_strand_id
1 'polypeptide(L)'
;VLNLSKWLDVAESYENGGFMYYATMPTDAIQLFRDVARETQQYGFDNAKTDFVKLGEEVREMMGSKGFTTVAADGYHAPGVVVAYTDDPNMFGKFKSKGYQIAAGGPFLIYE
;
A
#
# COMPACT_ATOMS: atom_id res chain seq x y z
N VAL A 1 -10.66 -23.34 6.60
CA VAL A 1 -9.42 -23.22 7.42
C VAL A 1 -8.27 -22.93 6.46
N LEU A 2 -7.48 -21.88 6.72
CA LEU A 2 -6.27 -21.59 5.94
C LEU A 2 -5.21 -22.65 6.29
N ASN A 3 -4.67 -23.35 5.29
CA ASN A 3 -3.56 -24.28 5.47
C ASN A 3 -2.36 -23.77 4.65
N LEU A 4 -1.41 -23.12 5.32
CA LEU A 4 -0.24 -22.55 4.66
C LEU A 4 0.69 -23.61 4.07
N SER A 5 0.80 -24.79 4.70
CA SER A 5 1.60 -25.89 4.17
C SER A 5 1.05 -26.38 2.83
N LYS A 6 -0.27 -26.47 2.66
CA LYS A 6 -0.86 -26.83 1.35
C LYS A 6 -0.64 -25.77 0.28
N TRP A 7 -0.61 -24.49 0.64
CA TRP A 7 -0.27 -23.43 -0.31
C TRP A 7 1.21 -23.41 -0.70
N LEU A 8 2.10 -23.82 0.22
CA LEU A 8 3.51 -24.04 -0.10
C LEU A 8 3.67 -25.18 -1.12
N ASP A 9 3.00 -26.33 -0.91
CA ASP A 9 3.00 -27.45 -1.88
C ASP A 9 2.58 -26.98 -3.29
N VAL A 10 1.57 -26.09 -3.36
CA VAL A 10 1.09 -25.50 -4.62
C VAL A 10 2.17 -24.65 -5.27
N ALA A 11 2.81 -23.74 -4.52
CA ALA A 11 3.86 -22.87 -5.03
C ALA A 11 5.06 -23.67 -5.56
N GLU A 12 5.57 -24.62 -4.78
CA GLU A 12 6.72 -25.47 -5.15
C GLU A 12 6.42 -26.30 -6.40
N SER A 13 5.17 -26.77 -6.58
CA SER A 13 4.78 -27.50 -7.78
C SER A 13 4.92 -26.66 -9.04
N TYR A 14 4.54 -25.38 -9.00
CA TYR A 14 4.72 -24.45 -10.13
C TYR A 14 6.19 -24.07 -10.35
N GLU A 15 6.96 -23.84 -9.28
CA GLU A 15 8.40 -23.52 -9.37
C GLU A 15 9.21 -24.66 -10.00
N ASN A 16 8.81 -25.91 -9.73
CA ASN A 16 9.41 -27.10 -10.34
C ASN A 16 8.91 -27.41 -11.77
N GLY A 17 8.18 -26.48 -12.40
CA GLY A 17 7.68 -26.61 -13.77
C GLY A 17 6.41 -27.46 -13.93
N GLY A 18 5.78 -27.85 -12.82
CA GLY A 18 4.50 -28.56 -12.79
C GLY A 18 3.32 -27.62 -12.49
N PHE A 19 2.23 -28.21 -12.00
CA PHE A 19 1.07 -27.50 -11.48
C PHE A 19 0.42 -28.33 -10.37
N MET A 20 -0.32 -27.68 -9.48
CA MET A 20 -1.10 -28.35 -8.43
C MET A 20 -2.41 -27.61 -8.20
N TYR A 21 -3.45 -28.37 -7.84
CA TYR A 21 -4.73 -27.83 -7.40
C TYR A 21 -4.97 -28.13 -5.93
N TYR A 22 -5.23 -27.08 -5.15
CA TYR A 22 -5.72 -27.18 -3.76
C TYR A 22 -7.09 -26.50 -3.62
N ALA A 23 -7.19 -25.27 -4.12
CA ALA A 23 -8.42 -24.51 -4.28
C ALA A 23 -8.30 -23.62 -5.52
N THR A 24 -9.43 -23.15 -6.06
CA THR A 24 -9.45 -22.24 -7.22
C THR A 24 -8.59 -20.99 -6.94
N MET A 25 -7.63 -20.72 -7.83
CA MET A 25 -6.78 -19.54 -7.77
C MET A 25 -7.41 -18.39 -8.56
N PRO A 26 -7.25 -17.13 -8.12
CA PRO A 26 -7.70 -15.96 -8.88
C PRO A 26 -6.72 -15.66 -10.03
N THR A 27 -6.73 -16.50 -11.07
CA THR A 27 -5.73 -16.52 -12.15
C THR A 27 -5.56 -15.18 -12.85
N ASP A 28 -6.65 -14.48 -13.14
CA ASP A 28 -6.60 -13.15 -13.79
C ASP A 28 -5.93 -12.10 -12.90
N ALA A 29 -6.23 -12.10 -11.60
CA ALA A 29 -5.60 -11.19 -10.65
C ALA A 29 -4.11 -11.48 -10.47
N ILE A 30 -3.72 -12.76 -10.48
CA ILE A 30 -2.31 -13.17 -10.42
C ILE A 30 -1.57 -12.74 -11.69
N GLN A 31 -2.19 -12.85 -12.86
CA GLN A 31 -1.60 -12.37 -14.11
C GLN A 31 -1.40 -10.86 -14.09
N LEU A 32 -2.40 -10.09 -13.64
CA LEU A 32 -2.29 -8.64 -13.48
C LEU A 32 -1.15 -8.28 -12.51
N PHE A 33 -1.08 -8.96 -11.36
CA PHE A 33 0.00 -8.75 -10.39
C PHE A 33 1.38 -9.04 -10.99
N ARG A 34 1.51 -10.13 -11.75
CA ARG A 34 2.74 -10.50 -12.46
C ARG A 34 3.18 -9.39 -13.42
N ASP A 35 2.25 -8.84 -14.19
CA ASP A 35 2.54 -7.78 -15.17
C ASP A 35 3.04 -6.51 -14.47
N VAL A 36 2.37 -6.06 -13.39
CA VAL A 36 2.79 -4.90 -12.59
C VAL A 36 4.14 -5.13 -11.90
N ALA A 37 4.39 -6.34 -11.40
CA ALA A 37 5.66 -6.68 -10.77
C ALA A 37 6.82 -6.60 -11.78
N ARG A 38 6.60 -7.06 -13.03
CA ARG A 38 7.58 -6.94 -14.11
C ARG A 38 7.79 -5.50 -14.56
N GLU A 39 6.73 -4.71 -14.66
CA GLU A 39 6.84 -3.28 -14.94
C GLU A 39 7.69 -2.56 -13.88
N THR A 40 7.44 -2.84 -12.60
CA THR A 40 8.22 -2.29 -11.48
C THR A 40 9.69 -2.75 -11.56
N GLN A 41 9.94 -4.01 -11.91
CA GLN A 41 11.30 -4.52 -12.11
C GLN A 41 12.01 -3.83 -13.28
N GLN A 42 11.32 -3.60 -14.40
CA GLN A 42 11.85 -2.88 -15.57
C GLN A 42 12.14 -1.42 -15.25
N TYR A 43 11.31 -0.78 -14.42
CA TYR A 43 11.55 0.56 -13.90
C TYR A 43 12.79 0.63 -12.99
N GLY A 44 13.05 -0.46 -12.27
CA GLY A 44 14.14 -0.62 -11.31
C GLY A 44 13.65 -0.40 -9.88
N PHE A 45 13.89 -1.38 -9.01
CA PHE A 45 13.41 -1.34 -7.63
C PHE A 45 13.99 -0.18 -6.83
N ASP A 46 15.25 0.20 -7.07
CA ASP A 46 15.88 1.33 -6.40
C ASP A 46 15.27 2.67 -6.83
N ASN A 47 14.94 2.80 -8.12
CA ASN A 47 14.22 3.96 -8.63
C ASN A 47 12.82 4.04 -8.00
N ALA A 48 12.06 2.94 -8.06
CA ALA A 48 10.73 2.85 -7.46
C ALA A 48 10.74 3.23 -5.98
N LYS A 49 11.71 2.72 -5.21
CA LYS A 49 11.90 3.03 -3.80
C LYS A 49 12.22 4.52 -3.58
N THR A 50 13.11 5.08 -4.37
CA THR A 50 13.53 6.48 -4.27
C THR A 50 12.36 7.42 -4.53
N ASP A 51 11.62 7.19 -5.61
CA ASP A 51 10.45 8.02 -5.95
C ASP A 51 9.32 7.88 -4.94
N PHE A 52 9.11 6.66 -4.43
CA PHE A 52 8.12 6.41 -3.37
C PHE A 52 8.43 7.17 -2.08
N VAL A 53 9.71 7.23 -1.67
CA VAL A 53 10.14 8.01 -0.51
C VAL A 53 9.96 9.50 -0.77
N LYS A 54 10.45 9.98 -1.92
CA LYS A 54 10.37 11.38 -2.32
C LYS A 54 8.92 11.88 -2.38
N LEU A 55 8.00 11.11 -2.97
CA LEU A 55 6.59 11.46 -3.02
C LEU A 55 6.00 11.64 -1.61
N GLY A 56 6.33 10.73 -0.69
CA GLY A 56 5.90 10.84 0.70
C GLY A 56 6.42 12.10 1.39
N GLU A 57 7.68 12.46 1.15
CA GLU A 57 8.30 13.69 1.65
C GLU A 57 7.59 14.94 1.12
N GLU A 58 7.41 15.05 -0.19
CA GLU A 58 6.74 16.18 -0.84
C GLU A 58 5.30 16.37 -0.34
N VAL A 59 4.55 15.27 -0.15
CA VAL A 59 3.20 15.33 0.41
C VAL A 59 3.20 15.84 1.85
N ARG A 60 4.14 15.37 2.69
CA ARG A 60 4.25 15.83 4.09
C ARG A 60 4.66 17.30 4.18
N GLU A 61 5.63 17.72 3.38
CA GLU A 61 6.06 19.13 3.31
C GLU A 61 4.90 20.03 2.86
N MET A 62 4.16 19.61 1.84
CA MET A 62 2.99 20.34 1.36
C MET A 62 1.91 20.45 2.45
N MET A 63 1.61 19.37 3.15
CA MET A 63 0.65 19.37 4.27
C MET A 63 1.10 20.29 5.41
N GLY A 64 2.37 20.21 5.81
CA GLY A 64 2.97 21.06 6.83
C GLY A 64 2.93 22.55 6.45
N SER A 65 3.23 22.88 5.19
CA SER A 65 3.13 24.25 4.66
C SER A 65 1.72 24.85 4.73
N LYS A 66 0.70 24.00 4.81
CA LYS A 66 -0.71 24.38 4.95
C LYS A 66 -1.21 24.34 6.40
N GLY A 67 -0.32 24.12 7.36
CA GLY A 67 -0.63 24.10 8.79
C GLY A 67 -1.20 22.77 9.30
N PHE A 68 -1.12 21.69 8.53
CA PHE A 68 -1.51 20.37 9.02
C PHE A 68 -0.38 19.71 9.80
N THR A 69 -0.71 19.20 10.98
CA THR A 69 0.21 18.39 11.79
C THR A 69 0.02 16.91 11.44
N THR A 70 1.11 16.24 11.06
CA THR A 70 1.09 14.78 10.82
C THR A 70 1.10 14.01 12.14
N VAL A 71 0.48 12.83 12.15
CA VAL A 71 0.32 12.01 13.36
C VAL A 71 1.61 11.29 13.75
N ALA A 72 2.40 10.85 12.77
CA ALA A 72 3.68 10.21 13.02
C ALA A 72 4.70 11.22 13.56
N ALA A 73 5.47 10.83 14.57
CA ALA A 73 6.58 11.62 15.11
C ALA A 73 7.75 11.71 14.12
N ASP A 74 8.59 12.72 14.29
CA ASP A 74 9.80 12.94 13.49
C ASP A 74 10.67 11.67 13.46
N GLY A 75 11.12 11.29 12.26
CA GLY A 75 11.91 10.08 12.03
C GLY A 75 11.09 8.78 11.88
N TYR A 76 9.76 8.82 12.12
CA TYR A 76 8.87 7.65 12.01
C TYR A 76 7.81 7.79 10.92
N HIS A 77 7.98 8.73 9.99
CA HIS A 77 7.02 8.92 8.90
C HIS A 77 7.10 7.78 7.88
N ALA A 78 5.97 7.11 7.65
CA ALA A 78 5.85 6.19 6.54
C ALA A 78 5.84 6.95 5.20
N PRO A 79 6.55 6.47 4.16
CA PRO A 79 6.55 7.12 2.84
C PRO A 79 5.20 6.98 2.12
N GLY A 80 4.57 5.80 2.18
CA GLY A 80 3.32 5.52 1.45
C GLY A 80 2.03 5.95 2.13
N VAL A 81 2.09 6.39 3.40
CA VAL A 81 0.90 6.75 4.18
C VAL A 81 1.19 8.02 4.98
N VAL A 82 0.44 9.08 4.67
CA VAL A 82 0.47 10.33 5.43
C VAL A 82 -0.85 10.48 6.18
N VAL A 83 -0.76 10.47 7.51
CA VAL A 83 -1.91 10.69 8.40
C VAL A 83 -1.74 12.06 9.04
N ALA A 84 -2.77 12.91 8.96
CA ALA A 84 -2.76 14.25 9.52
C ALA A 84 -3.98 14.48 10.43
N TYR A 85 -3.78 15.25 11.48
CA TYR A 85 -4.87 15.71 12.33
C TYR A 85 -5.74 16.72 11.60
N THR A 86 -7.04 16.69 11.87
CA THR A 86 -7.99 17.72 11.45
C THR A 86 -9.16 17.76 12.43
N ASP A 87 -9.68 18.95 12.67
CA ASP A 87 -10.91 19.22 13.43
C ASP A 87 -12.14 19.29 12.53
N ASP A 88 -11.96 19.24 11.21
CA ASP A 88 -13.04 19.30 10.23
C ASP A 88 -13.63 17.91 9.96
N PRO A 89 -14.84 17.61 10.45
CA PRO A 89 -15.46 16.30 10.29
C PRO A 89 -15.82 15.99 8.83
N ASN A 90 -15.82 16.99 7.93
CA ASN A 90 -16.17 16.84 6.53
C ASN A 90 -14.94 16.81 5.60
N MET A 91 -13.74 16.58 6.12
CA MET A 91 -12.51 16.55 5.31
C MET A 91 -12.62 15.54 4.14
N PHE A 92 -13.14 14.33 4.40
CA PHE A 92 -13.37 13.32 3.35
C PHE A 92 -14.27 13.85 2.22
N GLY A 93 -15.37 14.55 2.56
CA GLY A 93 -16.28 15.14 1.59
C GLY A 93 -15.63 16.24 0.75
N LYS A 94 -14.74 17.04 1.35
CA LYS A 94 -13.97 18.08 0.64
C LYS A 94 -13.02 17.48 -0.40
N PHE A 95 -12.26 16.44 -0.06
CA PHE A 95 -11.42 15.72 -1.02
C PHE A 95 -12.23 15.09 -2.15
N LYS A 96 -13.34 14.42 -1.81
CA LYS A 96 -14.24 13.82 -2.79
C LYS A 96 -14.82 14.86 -3.75
N SER A 97 -15.19 16.04 -3.27
CA SER A 97 -15.69 17.14 -4.12
C SER A 97 -14.66 17.67 -5.12
N LYS A 98 -13.38 17.37 -4.90
CA LYS A 98 -12.25 17.69 -5.78
C LYS A 98 -11.76 16.50 -6.61
N GLY A 99 -12.47 15.37 -6.58
CA GLY A 99 -12.12 14.18 -7.37
C GLY A 99 -11.07 13.27 -6.71
N TYR A 100 -10.74 13.49 -5.44
CA TYR A 100 -9.77 12.66 -4.71
C TYR A 100 -10.46 11.68 -3.76
N GLN A 101 -9.98 10.44 -3.75
CA GLN A 101 -10.34 9.44 -2.75
C GLN A 101 -9.22 9.35 -1.71
N ILE A 102 -9.55 9.65 -0.46
CA ILE A 102 -8.65 9.45 0.70
C ILE A 102 -9.23 8.39 1.64
N ALA A 103 -8.44 7.88 2.58
CA ALA A 103 -8.96 7.05 3.66
C ALA A 103 -9.55 7.94 4.77
N ALA A 104 -10.65 7.50 5.39
CA ALA A 104 -11.12 8.11 6.62
C ALA A 104 -10.17 7.76 7.78
N GLY A 105 -10.05 8.65 8.77
CA GLY A 105 -9.33 8.36 9.99
C GLY A 105 -10.03 7.25 10.80
N GLY A 106 -9.24 6.40 11.45
CA GLY A 106 -9.70 5.40 12.40
C GLY A 106 -8.88 5.45 13.70
N PRO A 107 -9.38 4.85 14.79
CA PRO A 107 -8.61 4.79 16.04
C PRO A 107 -7.35 3.93 15.86
N PHE A 108 -6.33 4.21 16.67
CA PHE A 108 -5.20 3.30 16.80
C PHE A 108 -5.66 1.98 17.44
N LEU A 109 -5.33 0.88 16.79
CA LEU A 109 -5.46 -0.46 17.38
C LEU A 109 -4.13 -0.79 18.06
N ILE A 110 -4.06 -0.50 19.35
CA ILE A 110 -2.95 -0.94 20.21
C ILE A 110 -3.42 -2.25 20.85
N TYR A 111 -2.83 -3.36 20.43
CA TYR A 111 -3.07 -4.66 21.06
C TYR A 111 -2.17 -4.76 22.30
N GLU A 112 -2.74 -5.11 23.45
CA GLU A 112 -2.00 -5.54 24.66
C GLU A 112 -1.50 -6.98 24.51
#